data_AF-A0A956E5G1-F1
#
_entry.id   AF-A0A956E5G1-F1
#
_cell.length_a   1.000
_cell.length_b   1.000
_cell.length_c   1.000
_cell.angle_alpha   90.00
_cell.angle_beta   90.00
_cell.angle_gamma   90.00
#
_symmetry.space_group_name_H-M   'P 1'
#
loop_
_entity.id
_entity.type
_entity.pdbx_description
1 polymer ?
#
loop_
_entity_poly.entity_id
_entity_poly.type
_entity_poly.pdbx_seq_one_letter_code
_entity_poly.pdbx_strand_id
1 'polypeptide(L)'
;MKRDRRLRQLSDDHHQALVLARHATSAASVKPETLAGLWDEVARRFHRELAPHFSIEEQYMLPALERAGGAALAKRTRDEHAELRRIVSDDGHDLATRLDRFGTLL
;
A
#
# COMPACT_ATOMS: atom_id res chain seq x y z
N MET A 1 -7.11 -11.66 20.18
CA MET A 1 -7.14 -12.57 19.00
C MET A 1 -5.70 -13.00 18.68
N LYS A 2 -5.34 -14.28 18.84
CA LYS A 2 -3.98 -14.77 18.54
C LYS A 2 -3.77 -14.69 17.02
N ARG A 3 -2.99 -13.70 16.56
CA ARG A 3 -2.57 -13.57 15.15
C ARG A 3 -1.82 -14.83 14.72
N ASP A 4 -2.37 -15.55 13.73
CA ASP A 4 -1.74 -16.73 13.12
C ASP A 4 -0.34 -16.36 12.64
N ARG A 5 0.65 -17.18 12.99
CA ARG A 5 2.07 -16.89 12.74
C ARG A 5 2.38 -16.76 11.25
N ARG A 6 1.58 -17.40 10.39
CA ARG A 6 1.69 -17.32 8.92
C ARG A 6 1.21 -16.00 8.34
N LEU A 7 0.35 -15.27 9.08
CA LEU A 7 -0.18 -13.96 8.68
C LEU A 7 0.63 -12.80 9.25
N ARG A 8 1.60 -13.06 10.14
CA ARG A 8 2.44 -12.03 10.76
C ARG A 8 3.42 -11.41 9.79
N GLN A 9 4.12 -12.23 9.00
CA GLN A 9 5.06 -11.75 7.99
C GLN A 9 4.35 -10.83 6.97
N LEU A 10 3.15 -11.25 6.55
CA LEU A 10 2.23 -10.47 5.74
C LEU A 10 1.86 -9.12 6.40
N SER A 11 1.61 -9.08 7.71
CA SER A 11 1.25 -7.85 8.44
C SER A 11 2.44 -6.91 8.70
N ASP A 12 3.65 -7.46 8.87
CA ASP A 12 4.87 -6.70 9.18
C ASP A 12 5.37 -5.93 7.94
N ASP A 13 5.20 -6.49 6.74
CA ASP A 13 5.53 -5.85 5.46
C ASP A 13 4.65 -4.60 5.21
N HIS A 14 3.36 -4.66 5.57
CA HIS A 14 2.46 -3.50 5.51
C HIS A 14 2.86 -2.37 6.47
N HIS A 15 3.36 -2.70 7.66
CA HIS A 15 3.74 -1.70 8.66
C HIS A 15 4.95 -0.86 8.22
N GLN A 16 5.90 -1.46 7.49
CA GLN A 16 7.09 -0.74 7.00
C GLN A 16 6.75 0.26 5.90
N ALA A 17 5.85 -0.09 4.98
CA ALA A 17 5.36 0.83 3.96
C ALA A 17 4.56 2.00 4.58
N LEU A 18 3.76 1.72 5.62
CA LEU A 18 2.99 2.70 6.38
C LEU A 18 3.89 3.73 7.09
N VAL A 19 5.03 3.30 7.64
CA VAL A 19 6.00 4.19 8.30
C VAL A 19 6.64 5.16 7.29
N LEU A 20 6.98 4.69 6.10
CA LEU A 20 7.55 5.54 5.04
C LEU A 20 6.54 6.56 4.51
N ALA A 21 5.28 6.15 4.34
CA ALA A 21 4.24 7.04 3.86
C ALA A 21 3.84 8.10 4.91
N ARG A 22 3.87 7.76 6.21
CA ARG A 22 3.73 8.74 7.31
C ARG A 22 4.86 9.76 7.37
N HIS A 23 6.07 9.41 6.95
CA HIS A 23 7.16 10.38 6.84
C HIS A 23 6.95 11.34 5.67
N ALA A 24 6.20 10.94 4.65
CA ALA A 24 5.92 11.74 3.47
C ALA A 24 4.82 12.79 3.67
N THR A 25 3.89 12.59 4.61
CA THR A 25 2.75 13.49 4.88
C THR A 25 3.16 14.86 5.44
N SER A 26 4.45 15.09 5.72
CA SER A 26 5.00 16.43 6.04
C SER A 26 5.48 17.22 4.79
N ALA A 27 5.01 16.85 3.60
CA ALA A 27 5.49 17.32 2.29
C ALA A 27 5.42 18.84 2.06
N ALA A 28 4.60 19.60 2.79
CA ALA A 28 4.44 21.05 2.59
C ALA A 28 5.75 21.87 2.78
N SER A 29 6.77 21.29 3.42
CA SER A 29 8.07 21.94 3.68
C SER A 29 9.26 21.22 3.06
N VAL A 30 9.03 20.19 2.24
CA VAL A 30 10.08 19.30 1.74
C VAL A 30 10.55 19.75 0.35
N LYS A 31 11.87 19.83 0.15
CA LYS A 31 12.45 20.21 -1.15
C LYS A 31 12.09 19.19 -2.23
N PRO A 32 11.88 19.61 -3.50
CA PRO A 32 11.53 18.71 -4.60
C PRO A 32 12.46 17.50 -4.77
N GLU A 33 13.77 17.67 -4.57
CA GLU A 33 14.76 16.61 -4.69
C GLU A 33 14.59 15.55 -3.59
N THR A 34 14.17 15.97 -2.40
CA THR A 34 13.86 15.07 -1.29
C THR A 34 12.55 14.30 -1.54
N LEU A 35 11.56 14.94 -2.16
CA LEU A 35 10.31 14.27 -2.57
C LEU A 35 10.57 13.19 -3.63
N ALA A 36 11.42 13.46 -4.61
CA ALA A 36 11.83 12.49 -5.63
C ALA A 36 12.52 11.26 -5.02
N GLY A 37 13.53 11.47 -4.17
CA GLY A 37 14.22 10.35 -3.51
C GLY A 37 13.31 9.52 -2.60
N LEU A 38 12.37 10.18 -1.91
CA LEU A 38 11.38 9.50 -1.07
C LEU A 38 10.39 8.69 -1.91
N TRP A 39 9.89 9.28 -3.00
CA TRP A 39 9.01 8.60 -3.93
C TRP A 39 9.67 7.36 -4.55
N ASP A 40 10.93 7.46 -4.96
CA ASP A 40 11.68 6.34 -5.51
C ASP A 40 11.82 5.19 -4.50
N GLU A 41 12.04 5.48 -3.21
CA GLU A 41 12.07 4.46 -2.16
C GLU A 41 10.68 3.83 -1.96
N VAL A 42 9.62 4.64 -1.93
CA VAL A 42 8.23 4.15 -1.81
C VAL A 42 7.90 3.23 -2.99
N ALA A 43 8.18 3.64 -4.23
CA ALA A 43 7.92 2.83 -5.41
C ALA A 43 8.73 1.52 -5.39
N ARG A 44 10.02 1.57 -5.02
CA ARG A 44 10.85 0.37 -4.90
C ARG A 44 10.29 -0.62 -3.87
N ARG A 45 9.92 -0.14 -2.69
CA ARG A 45 9.36 -1.02 -1.64
C ARG A 45 7.99 -1.53 -2.02
N PHE A 46 7.15 -0.70 -2.64
CA PHE A 46 5.87 -1.15 -3.16
C PHE A 46 6.04 -2.36 -4.09
N HIS A 47 6.95 -2.28 -5.06
CA HIS A 47 7.18 -3.38 -6.00
C HIS A 47 7.81 -4.62 -5.36
N ARG A 48 8.69 -4.45 -4.37
CA ARG A 48 9.40 -5.57 -3.73
C ARG A 48 8.59 -6.26 -2.63
N GLU A 49 7.72 -5.53 -1.95
CA GLU A 49 7.09 -5.98 -0.69
C GLU A 49 5.56 -6.02 -0.83
N LEU A 50 4.93 -4.90 -1.19
CA LEU A 50 3.46 -4.79 -1.21
C LEU A 50 2.81 -5.48 -2.42
N ALA A 51 3.31 -5.27 -3.63
CA ALA A 51 2.70 -5.84 -4.84
C ALA A 51 2.68 -7.39 -4.83
N PRO A 52 3.74 -8.10 -4.38
CA PRO A 52 3.69 -9.55 -4.17
C PRO A 52 2.66 -9.95 -3.10
N HIS A 53 2.55 -9.17 -2.03
CA HIS A 53 1.58 -9.40 -0.96
C HIS A 53 0.14 -9.34 -1.49
N PHE A 54 -0.21 -8.27 -2.22
CA PHE A 54 -1.54 -8.10 -2.81
C PHE A 54 -1.93 -9.28 -3.70
N SER A 55 -0.95 -9.83 -4.43
CA SER A 55 -1.18 -10.98 -5.29
C SER A 55 -1.58 -12.22 -4.49
N ILE A 56 -0.96 -12.46 -3.34
CA ILE A 56 -1.31 -13.56 -2.42
C ILE A 56 -2.71 -13.34 -1.83
N GLU A 57 -3.02 -12.12 -1.38
CA GLU A 57 -4.32 -11.81 -0.82
C GLU A 57 -5.44 -11.97 -1.85
N GLU A 58 -5.26 -11.38 -3.03
CA GLU A 58 -6.23 -11.44 -4.13
C GLU A 58 -6.48 -12.86 -4.64
N GLN A 59 -5.44 -13.71 -4.65
CA GLN A 59 -5.54 -15.09 -5.13
C GLN A 59 -6.14 -16.04 -4.09
N TYR A 60 -5.85 -15.86 -2.79
CA TYR A 60 -6.20 -16.87 -1.78
C TYR A 60 -7.07 -16.34 -0.65
N MET A 61 -6.80 -15.13 -0.13
CA MET A 61 -7.45 -14.61 1.06
C MET A 61 -8.81 -13.98 0.74
N LEU A 62 -8.87 -13.07 -0.24
CA LEU A 62 -10.09 -12.36 -0.61
C LEU A 62 -11.18 -13.32 -1.14
N PRO A 63 -10.88 -14.35 -1.96
CA PRO A 63 -11.88 -15.35 -2.34
C PRO A 63 -12.38 -16.19 -1.17
N ALA A 64 -11.54 -16.45 -0.16
CA ALA A 64 -11.98 -17.14 1.06
C ALA A 64 -12.89 -16.24 1.91
N LEU A 65 -12.56 -14.95 2.01
CA LEU A 65 -13.36 -13.95 2.69
C LEU A 65 -14.74 -13.75 2.04
N GLU A 66 -14.79 -13.71 0.71
CA GLU A 66 -16.05 -13.64 -0.06
C GLU A 66 -16.97 -14.81 0.26
N ARG A 67 -16.43 -16.04 0.24
CA ARG A 67 -17.19 -17.25 0.59
C ARG A 67 -17.65 -17.27 2.04
N ALA A 68 -16.95 -16.58 2.93
CA ALA A 68 -17.33 -16.41 4.33
C ALA A 68 -18.34 -15.25 4.56
N GLY A 69 -18.86 -14.63 3.50
CA GLY A 69 -19.84 -13.53 3.57
C GLY A 69 -19.22 -12.13 3.63
N GLY A 70 -17.89 -12.01 3.54
CA GLY A 70 -17.16 -10.74 3.58
C GLY A 70 -17.00 -10.04 2.23
N ALA A 71 -17.94 -10.21 1.30
CA ALA A 71 -17.78 -9.74 -0.09
C ALA A 71 -17.56 -8.22 -0.22
N ALA A 72 -18.23 -7.41 0.61
CA ALA A 72 -18.04 -5.95 0.61
C ALA A 72 -16.61 -5.56 1.03
N LEU A 73 -16.07 -6.22 2.05
CA LEU A 73 -14.70 -5.99 2.51
C LEU A 73 -13.69 -6.45 1.45
N ALA A 74 -13.88 -7.64 0.88
CA ALA A 74 -13.02 -8.16 -0.17
C ALA A 74 -13.00 -7.25 -1.42
N LYS A 75 -14.14 -6.70 -1.82
CA LYS A 75 -14.21 -5.72 -2.91
C LYS A 75 -13.43 -4.46 -2.57
N ARG A 76 -13.68 -3.87 -1.39
CA ARG A 76 -12.99 -2.66 -0.94
C ARG A 76 -11.47 -2.84 -0.94
N THR A 77 -10.97 -3.98 -0.43
CA THR A 77 -9.53 -4.28 -0.42
C THR A 77 -8.95 -4.37 -1.83
N ARG A 78 -9.65 -5.01 -2.79
CA ARG A 78 -9.19 -5.02 -4.20
C ARG A 78 -9.15 -3.61 -4.81
N ASP A 79 -10.16 -2.79 -4.52
CA ASP A 79 -10.22 -1.41 -5.00
C ASP A 79 -9.04 -0.59 -4.43
N GLU A 80 -8.73 -0.75 -3.13
CA GLU A 80 -7.57 -0.12 -2.47
C GLU A 80 -6.24 -0.59 -3.10
N HIS A 81 -6.06 -1.89 -3.37
CA HIS A 81 -4.87 -2.40 -4.05
C HIS A 81 -4.72 -1.85 -5.47
N ALA A 82 -5.81 -1.78 -6.23
CA ALA A 82 -5.81 -1.23 -7.58
C ALA A 82 -5.43 0.26 -7.57
N GLU A 83 -5.94 1.01 -6.61
CA GLU A 83 -5.62 2.42 -6.45
C GLU A 83 -4.15 2.65 -6.08
N LEU A 84 -3.60 1.85 -5.15
CA LEU A 84 -2.18 1.92 -4.81
C LEU A 84 -1.29 1.60 -6.03
N ARG A 85 -1.66 0.60 -6.84
CA ARG A 85 -0.96 0.32 -8.11
C ARG A 85 -1.02 1.52 -9.07
N ARG A 86 -2.18 2.17 -9.18
CA ARG A 86 -2.37 3.36 -10.03
C ARG A 86 -1.49 4.52 -9.58
N ILE A 87 -1.45 4.82 -8.28
CA ILE A 87 -0.60 5.87 -7.70
C ILE A 87 0.89 5.59 -7.97
N VAL A 88 1.32 4.32 -7.94
CA VAL A 88 2.72 3.96 -8.21
C VAL A 88 3.08 4.01 -9.69
N SER A 89 2.17 3.60 -10.59
CA SER A 89 2.39 3.56 -12.05
C SER A 89 2.31 4.92 -12.76
N ASP A 90 2.24 6.02 -12.01
CA ASP A 90 1.96 7.39 -12.46
C ASP A 90 0.47 7.61 -12.77
N ASP A 91 -0.12 8.49 -11.97
CA ASP A 91 -1.54 8.78 -11.96
C ASP A 91 -1.84 10.23 -12.38
N GLY A 92 -0.83 10.92 -12.91
CA GLY A 92 -0.91 12.29 -13.43
C GLY A 92 -0.76 13.38 -12.36
N HIS A 93 -0.53 13.04 -11.10
CA HIS A 93 -0.33 14.01 -10.02
C HIS A 93 1.15 14.24 -9.71
N ASP A 94 1.44 15.38 -9.07
CA ASP A 94 2.77 15.66 -8.55
C ASP A 94 3.17 14.67 -7.42
N LEU A 95 4.47 14.62 -7.12
CA LEU A 95 5.02 13.68 -6.14
C LEU A 95 4.48 13.91 -4.73
N ALA A 96 4.21 15.16 -4.34
CA ALA A 96 3.67 15.48 -3.02
C ALA A 96 2.27 14.86 -2.86
N THR A 97 1.42 15.03 -3.88
CA THR A 97 0.07 14.47 -3.92
C THR A 97 0.09 12.95 -3.98
N ARG A 98 0.99 12.36 -4.77
CA ARG A 98 1.13 10.88 -4.84
C ARG A 98 1.55 10.29 -3.50
N LEU A 99 2.49 10.92 -2.81
CA LEU A 99 2.95 10.49 -1.49
C LEU A 99 1.85 10.59 -0.42
N ASP A 100 1.10 11.70 -0.40
CA ASP A 100 -0.01 11.90 0.53
C ASP A 100 -1.11 10.85 0.34
N ARG A 101 -1.50 10.62 -0.92
CA ARG A 101 -2.53 9.64 -1.28
C ARG A 101 -2.10 8.22 -0.99
N PHE A 102 -0.85 7.87 -1.31
CA PHE A 102 -0.27 6.57 -0.99
C PHE A 102 -0.31 6.31 0.53
N GLY A 103 -0.01 7.33 1.35
CA GLY A 103 -0.07 7.22 2.81
C GLY A 103 -1.46 7.17 3.42
N THR A 104 -2.47 7.70 2.75
CA THR A 104 -3.87 7.67 3.22
C THR A 104 -4.54 6.30 2.96
N LEU A 105 -4.02 5.53 2.00
CA LEU A 105 -4.58 4.23 1.60
C LEU A 105 -3.97 3.02 2.31
N LEU A 106 -2.88 3.21 3.05
CA LEU A 106 -2.26 2.18 3.90
C LEU A 106 -2.75 2.30 5.34
#